data_AF-A0AAN4YD06-F1
#
_entry.id   AF-A0AAN4YD06-F1
#
_cell.length_a   1.000
_cell.length_b   1.000
_cell.length_c   1.000
_cell.angle_alpha   90.00
_cell.angle_beta   90.00
_cell.angle_gamma   90.00
#
_symmetry.space_group_name_H-M   'P 1'
#
loop_
_entity.id
_entity.type
_entity.pdbx_description
1 polymer ?
#
loop_
_entity_poly.entity_id
_entity_poly.type
_entity_poly.pdbx_seq_one_letter_code
_entity_poly.pdbx_strand_id
1 'polypeptide(L)'
;MDPVTAAKVVVLKQSDVYTTLERYIDKENIPTKFGGGFAFQNGMLPDLDHGIRQHLQWTTPSECIPSGPVKWMQADGGKRIAIATGSVDRNVPRNVEIAALY
;
A
#
# COMPACT_ATOMS: atom_id res chain seq x y z
N MET A 1 25.21 -15.15 -3.32
CA MET A 1 23.74 -15.06 -3.37
C MET A 1 23.21 -16.47 -3.49
N ASP A 2 22.20 -16.86 -2.72
CA ASP A 2 21.63 -18.20 -2.88
C ASP A 2 20.86 -18.30 -4.21
N PRO A 3 20.71 -19.50 -4.78
CA PRO A 3 20.09 -19.67 -6.10
C PRO A 3 18.64 -19.17 -6.18
N VAL A 4 17.87 -19.26 -5.09
CA VAL A 4 16.46 -18.85 -5.06
C VAL A 4 16.34 -17.34 -5.13
N THR A 5 17.19 -16.62 -4.40
CA THR A 5 17.24 -15.15 -4.50
C THR A 5 17.81 -14.72 -5.84
N ALA A 6 18.86 -15.39 -6.34
CA ALA A 6 19.47 -15.05 -7.64
C ALA A 6 18.46 -15.14 -8.80
N ALA A 7 17.52 -16.08 -8.73
CA ALA A 7 16.44 -16.22 -9.71
C ALA A 7 15.41 -15.07 -9.68
N LYS A 8 15.35 -14.28 -8.61
CA LYS A 8 14.37 -13.17 -8.45
C LYS A 8 14.95 -11.79 -8.75
N VAL A 9 16.27 -11.66 -8.90
CA VAL A 9 16.92 -10.38 -9.18
C VAL A 9 17.23 -10.26 -10.66
N VAL A 10 16.71 -9.19 -11.26
CA VAL A 10 16.92 -8.87 -12.68
C VAL A 10 17.69 -7.56 -12.76
N VAL A 11 18.81 -7.56 -13.48
CA VAL A 11 19.63 -6.38 -13.73
C VAL A 11 19.31 -5.87 -15.14
N LEU A 12 18.83 -4.63 -15.23
CA LEU A 12 18.35 -4.04 -16.48
C LEU A 12 19.21 -2.83 -16.88
N LYS A 13 19.29 -2.58 -18.18
CA LYS A 13 19.72 -1.27 -18.69
C LYS A 13 18.58 -0.27 -18.50
N GLN A 14 18.91 1.01 -18.38
CA GLN A 14 17.91 2.08 -18.21
C GLN A 14 16.84 2.07 -19.32
N SER A 15 17.21 1.73 -20.56
CA SER A 15 16.30 1.64 -21.71
C SER A 15 15.23 0.56 -21.57
N ASP A 16 15.49 -0.45 -20.74
CA ASP A 16 14.68 -1.66 -20.67
C ASP A 16 13.81 -1.69 -19.39
N VAL A 17 13.90 -0.64 -18.56
CA VAL A 17 13.20 -0.57 -17.26
C VAL A 17 11.69 -0.59 -17.47
N TYR A 18 11.15 0.33 -18.28
CA TYR A 18 9.70 0.41 -18.50
C TYR A 18 9.14 -0.87 -19.11
N THR A 19 9.75 -1.35 -20.20
CA THR A 19 9.29 -2.53 -20.94
C THR A 19 9.38 -3.81 -20.12
N THR A 20 10.27 -3.87 -19.12
CA THR A 20 10.32 -4.98 -18.18
C THR A 20 9.25 -4.85 -17.09
N LEU A 21 9.06 -3.65 -16.52
CA LEU A 21 8.08 -3.42 -15.46
C LEU A 21 6.63 -3.63 -15.94
N GLU A 22 6.30 -3.17 -17.15
CA GLU A 22 4.93 -3.27 -17.69
C GLU A 22 4.48 -4.72 -17.97
N ARG A 23 5.38 -5.69 -17.90
CA ARG A 23 5.04 -7.13 -17.99
C ARG A 23 4.43 -7.68 -16.70
N TYR A 24 4.59 -6.96 -15.58
CA TYR A 24 4.21 -7.43 -14.24
C TYR A 24 3.39 -6.42 -13.44
N ILE A 25 3.40 -5.14 -13.84
CA ILE A 25 2.74 -4.04 -13.13
C ILE A 25 1.96 -3.24 -14.16
N ASP A 26 0.68 -2.95 -13.87
CA ASP A 26 -0.13 -2.10 -14.74
C ASP A 26 0.49 -0.70 -14.88
N LYS A 27 0.36 -0.11 -16.06
CA LYS A 27 1.02 1.16 -16.41
C LYS A 27 0.69 2.28 -15.42
N GLU A 28 -0.57 2.37 -14.98
CA GLU A 28 -1.08 3.34 -14.01
C GLU A 28 -0.45 3.21 -12.62
N ASN A 29 0.13 2.04 -12.30
CA ASN A 29 0.78 1.75 -11.03
C ASN A 29 2.32 1.90 -11.10
N ILE A 30 2.88 2.19 -12.28
CA ILE A 30 4.32 2.44 -12.48
C ILE A 30 4.60 3.95 -12.37
N PRO A 31 5.56 4.40 -11.54
CA PRO A 31 5.95 5.80 -11.47
C PRO A 31 6.33 6.42 -12.83
N THR A 32 5.94 7.66 -13.07
CA THR A 32 6.24 8.39 -14.32
C THR A 32 7.74 8.45 -14.64
N LYS A 33 8.60 8.54 -13.63
CA LYS A 33 10.07 8.49 -13.79
C LYS A 33 10.60 7.19 -14.43
N PHE A 34 9.78 6.13 -14.44
CA PHE A 34 10.07 4.85 -15.06
C PHE A 34 9.24 4.61 -16.33
N GLY A 35 8.57 5.64 -16.87
CA GLY A 35 7.76 5.56 -18.10
C GLY A 35 6.28 5.23 -17.90
N GLY A 36 5.84 5.00 -16.65
CA GLY A 36 4.45 4.71 -16.31
C GLY A 36 3.55 5.94 -16.15
N GLY A 37 2.36 5.72 -15.59
CA GLY A 37 1.33 6.74 -15.37
C GLY A 37 1.23 7.28 -13.94
N PHE A 38 1.92 6.68 -12.97
CA PHE A 38 1.76 7.03 -11.56
C PHE A 38 2.57 8.27 -11.18
N ALA A 39 1.88 9.37 -10.84
CA ALA A 39 2.51 10.63 -10.44
C ALA A 39 2.98 10.60 -8.97
N PHE A 40 3.94 9.72 -8.67
CA PHE A 40 4.49 9.55 -7.33
C PHE A 40 5.11 10.85 -6.77
N GLN A 41 4.83 11.14 -5.50
CA GLN A 41 5.48 12.16 -4.69
C GLN A 41 5.90 11.55 -3.35
N ASN A 42 7.03 12.00 -2.82
CA ASN A 42 7.48 11.55 -1.50
C ASN A 42 6.44 11.97 -0.43
N GLY A 43 6.07 11.04 0.45
CA GLY A 43 5.09 11.29 1.51
C GLY A 43 3.62 11.15 1.09
N MET A 44 3.34 10.71 -0.15
CA MET A 44 1.97 10.34 -0.53
C MET A 44 1.40 9.27 0.40
N LEU A 45 0.12 9.40 0.72
CA LEU A 45 -0.61 8.35 1.44
C LEU A 45 -0.72 7.11 0.55
N PRO A 46 -0.79 5.90 1.14
CA PRO A 46 -1.01 4.67 0.38
C PRO A 46 -2.32 4.73 -0.41
N ASP A 47 -2.23 4.37 -1.69
CA ASP A 47 -3.38 4.11 -2.54
C ASP A 47 -3.66 2.60 -2.54
N LEU A 48 -4.85 2.21 -2.08
CA LEU A 48 -5.27 0.82 -2.05
C LEU A 48 -5.79 0.39 -3.42
N ASP A 49 -5.48 -0.84 -3.85
CA ASP A 49 -6.03 -1.38 -5.08
C ASP A 49 -7.56 -1.46 -5.02
N HIS A 50 -8.16 -1.50 -6.21
CA HIS A 50 -9.62 -1.48 -6.37
C HIS A 50 -10.31 -2.63 -5.63
N GLY A 51 -9.73 -3.84 -5.65
CA GLY A 51 -10.29 -5.01 -5.00
C GLY A 51 -10.32 -4.86 -3.48
N ILE A 52 -9.22 -4.39 -2.87
CA ILE A 52 -9.20 -4.10 -1.43
C ILE A 52 -10.24 -3.04 -1.09
N ARG A 53 -10.29 -1.91 -1.82
CA ARG A 53 -11.25 -0.83 -1.55
C ARG A 53 -12.70 -1.30 -1.56
N GLN A 54 -13.05 -2.20 -2.48
CA GLN A 54 -14.40 -2.76 -2.59
C GLN A 54 -14.81 -3.65 -1.40
N HIS A 55 -13.84 -4.33 -0.78
CA HIS A 55 -14.10 -5.27 0.31
C HIS A 55 -13.88 -4.65 1.70
N LEU A 56 -13.27 -3.47 1.78
CA LEU A 56 -13.14 -2.72 3.02
C LEU A 56 -14.46 -2.05 3.39
N GLN A 57 -14.89 -2.31 4.60
CA GLN A 57 -15.91 -1.50 5.27
C GLN A 57 -15.20 -0.39 6.04
N TRP A 58 -15.22 0.82 5.51
CA TRP A 58 -14.63 1.98 6.15
C TRP A 58 -15.45 2.43 7.36
N THR A 59 -14.76 2.73 8.45
CA THR A 59 -15.36 3.32 9.66
C THR A 59 -15.13 4.83 9.72
N THR A 60 -14.27 5.37 8.86
CA THR A 60 -13.97 6.80 8.75
C THR A 60 -14.61 7.41 7.49
N PRO A 61 -15.05 8.69 7.54
CA PRO A 61 -15.73 9.33 6.40
C PRO A 61 -14.85 9.54 5.16
N SER A 62 -13.53 9.52 5.31
CA SER A 62 -12.60 9.81 4.21
C SER A 62 -12.35 8.61 3.29
N GLU A 63 -12.78 7.41 3.68
CA GLU A 63 -12.53 6.15 2.94
C GLU A 63 -11.07 5.98 2.48
N CYS A 64 -10.14 6.42 3.32
CA CYS A 64 -8.71 6.49 3.03
C CYS A 64 -7.91 6.03 4.26
N ILE A 65 -6.71 5.48 4.02
CA ILE A 65 -5.75 5.22 5.09
C ILE A 65 -5.20 6.56 5.59
N PRO A 66 -5.31 6.89 6.89
CA PRO A 66 -4.79 8.14 7.42
C PRO A 66 -3.26 8.13 7.48
N SER A 67 -2.67 9.31 7.61
CA SER A 67 -1.22 9.43 7.84
C SER A 67 -0.77 8.72 9.12
N GLY A 68 0.52 8.37 9.21
CA GLY A 68 1.10 7.69 10.38
C GLY A 68 0.81 6.18 10.44
N PRO A 69 1.19 5.51 11.54
CA PRO A 69 1.22 4.05 11.57
C PRO A 69 -0.19 3.45 11.69
N VAL A 70 -0.42 2.40 10.90
CA VAL A 70 -1.64 1.60 10.89
C VAL A 70 -1.26 0.13 11.06
N LYS A 71 -2.04 -0.62 11.86
CA LYS A 71 -1.85 -2.06 12.08
C LYS A 71 -3.08 -2.85 11.68
N TRP A 72 -2.86 -3.97 11.01
CA TRP A 72 -3.87 -5.00 10.83
C TRP A 72 -3.90 -5.92 12.05
N MET A 73 -5.10 -6.19 12.56
CA MET A 73 -5.32 -7.11 13.67
C MET A 73 -6.39 -8.13 13.29
N GLN A 74 -6.20 -9.36 13.73
CA GLN A 74 -7.25 -10.37 13.69
C GLN A 74 -8.27 -10.04 14.78
N ALA A 75 -9.54 -10.02 14.40
CA ALA A 75 -10.69 -9.90 15.28
C ALA A 75 -11.49 -11.21 15.26
N ASP A 76 -12.52 -11.28 16.10
CA ASP A 76 -13.35 -12.48 16.21
C ASP A 76 -14.01 -12.83 14.86
N GLY A 77 -14.21 -14.14 14.64
CA GLY A 77 -14.86 -14.64 13.42
C GLY A 77 -14.02 -14.57 12.15
N GLY A 78 -12.69 -14.36 12.25
CA GLY A 78 -11.79 -14.30 11.09
C GLY A 78 -11.73 -12.92 10.42
N LYS A 79 -12.47 -11.94 10.96
CA LYS A 79 -12.44 -10.54 10.55
C LYS A 79 -11.03 -9.96 10.75
N ARG A 80 -10.58 -9.11 9.82
CA ARG A 80 -9.38 -8.28 10.00
C ARG A 80 -9.77 -6.82 10.13
N ILE A 81 -9.19 -6.13 11.11
CA ILE A 81 -9.40 -4.69 11.31
C ILE A 81 -8.11 -3.92 11.14
N ALA A 82 -8.18 -2.77 10.46
CA ALA A 82 -7.11 -1.79 10.38
C ALA A 82 -7.29 -0.75 11.49
N ILE A 83 -6.29 -0.59 12.37
CA ILE A 83 -6.31 0.38 13.46
C ILE A 83 -5.22 1.42 13.28
N ALA A 84 -5.59 2.70 13.34
CA ALA A 84 -4.67 3.82 13.51
C ALA A 84 -4.05 3.74 14.90
N THR A 85 -2.72 3.65 14.97
CA THR A 85 -1.98 3.49 16.23
C THR A 85 -1.04 4.68 16.47
N GLY A 86 -0.42 4.73 17.65
CA GLY A 86 0.50 5.80 18.05
C GLY A 86 -0.26 6.97 18.67
N SER A 87 0.36 8.15 18.65
CA SER A 87 -0.19 9.35 19.27
C SER A 87 -0.07 10.57 18.36
N VAL A 88 -1.05 11.47 18.44
CA VAL A 88 -0.97 12.84 17.91
C VAL A 88 -0.76 13.85 19.04
N ASP A 89 -0.34 15.06 18.69
CA ASP A 89 -0.26 16.22 19.60
C ASP A 89 0.37 15.93 20.97
N ARG A 90 1.52 15.26 20.96
CA ARG A 90 2.35 14.96 22.14
C ARG A 90 1.61 14.19 23.26
N ASN A 91 0.64 13.33 22.96
CA ASN A 91 0.25 12.12 23.73
C ASN A 91 -1.22 11.67 23.53
N VAL A 92 -1.98 12.25 22.61
CA VAL A 92 -3.36 11.79 22.35
C VAL A 92 -3.31 10.47 21.58
N PRO A 93 -3.73 9.33 22.17
CA PRO A 93 -3.65 8.04 21.50
C PRO A 93 -4.61 7.98 20.31
N ARG A 94 -4.16 7.37 19.22
CA ARG A 94 -4.91 7.29 17.97
C ARG A 94 -5.83 6.09 17.83
N ASN A 95 -5.85 5.15 18.77
CA ASN A 95 -6.47 3.80 18.72
C ASN A 95 -7.90 3.78 18.12
N VAL A 96 -7.98 3.94 16.80
CA VAL A 96 -9.21 4.16 16.03
C VAL A 96 -9.24 3.12 14.93
N GLU A 97 -10.29 2.31 14.90
CA GLU A 97 -10.58 1.45 13.75
C GLU A 97 -10.82 2.34 12.54
N ILE A 98 -10.13 2.05 11.44
CA ILE A 98 -10.21 2.78 10.15
C ILE A 98 -11.06 2.00 9.15
N ALA A 99 -10.90 0.68 9.12
CA ALA A 99 -11.61 -0.19 8.20
C ALA A 99 -11.62 -1.63 8.71
N ALA A 100 -12.59 -2.39 8.21
CA ALA A 100 -12.73 -3.81 8.43
C ALA A 100 -12.75 -4.58 7.11
N LEU A 101 -12.15 -5.77 7.11
CA LEU A 101 -12.20 -6.76 6.04
C LEU A 101 -12.81 -8.05 6.60
N TYR A 102 -13.83 -8.57 5.93
CA TYR A 102 -14.59 -9.76 6.32
C TYR A 102 -14.28 -10.94 5.42
#